data_AF-A0A7J6VUU8-F1
#
_entry.id   AF-A0A7J6VUU8-F1
#
_cell.length_a   1.000
_cell.length_b   1.000
_cell.length_c   1.000
_cell.angle_alpha   90.00
_cell.angle_beta   90.00
_cell.angle_gamma   90.00
#
_symmetry.space_group_name_H-M   'P 1'
#
loop_
_entity.id
_entity.type
_entity.pdbx_description
1 polymer ?
#
loop_
_entity_poly.entity_id
_entity_poly.type
_entity_poly.pdbx_seq_one_letter_code
_entity_poly.pdbx_strand_id
1 'polypeptide(L)'
;MRKTTDGDGKADMEGNLVWQCFMRFSLYGDVEFPSDVVWKCEEENINHLFLNCSFAKKVWEAVMEGVTNRGSSNNENREIKEWLKGWQKTNSNRLRTAVWQLTPYAVLWTLWKIRNGIIFEDKRFSIDEGVLLVKSCIWYWLLGKEVRKGHQFSELIDNWVSVVTGVG
;
A
#
# COMPACT_ATOMS: atom_id res chain seq x y z
N MET A 1 24.75 -36.04 -22.49
CA MET A 1 23.62 -36.02 -23.45
C MET A 1 22.46 -35.28 -22.78
N ARG A 2 21.89 -34.28 -23.47
CA ARG A 2 20.71 -33.43 -23.14
C ARG A 2 19.56 -34.22 -22.47
N LYS A 3 18.60 -33.68 -21.71
CA LYS A 3 18.10 -32.34 -21.34
C LYS A 3 17.06 -32.61 -20.23
N THR A 4 16.94 -31.76 -19.21
CA THR A 4 15.62 -31.43 -18.65
C THR A 4 15.57 -29.93 -18.40
N THR A 5 14.49 -29.37 -18.91
CA THR A 5 14.16 -27.97 -19.18
C THR A 5 14.10 -27.11 -17.93
N ASP A 6 14.62 -25.88 -18.10
CA ASP A 6 14.28 -24.70 -17.32
C ASP A 6 12.77 -24.52 -17.18
N GLY A 7 12.34 -24.23 -15.96
CA GLY A 7 10.98 -23.83 -15.62
C GLY A 7 10.94 -23.51 -14.14
N ASP A 8 10.38 -22.36 -13.79
CA ASP A 8 10.05 -21.94 -12.42
C ASP A 8 11.18 -21.32 -11.57
N GLY A 9 11.77 -20.25 -12.11
CA GLY A 9 12.59 -19.29 -11.35
C GLY A 9 11.97 -17.88 -11.26
N LYS A 10 10.62 -17.75 -11.30
CA LYS A 10 9.95 -16.43 -11.41
C LYS A 10 8.80 -16.15 -10.44
N ALA A 11 8.77 -16.87 -9.33
CA ALA A 11 8.15 -16.44 -8.09
C ALA A 11 9.27 -16.64 -7.06
N ASP A 12 9.90 -15.62 -6.46
CA ASP A 12 9.51 -15.18 -5.11
C ASP A 12 10.37 -13.97 -4.64
N MET A 13 10.91 -13.16 -5.56
CA MET A 13 11.72 -11.99 -5.15
C MET A 13 10.88 -10.82 -4.61
N GLU A 14 9.64 -10.66 -5.08
CA GLU A 14 8.78 -9.52 -4.68
C GLU A 14 8.20 -9.70 -3.26
N GLY A 15 7.99 -10.94 -2.79
CA GLY A 15 7.58 -11.21 -1.42
C GLY A 15 8.69 -11.01 -0.40
N ASN A 16 9.94 -11.32 -0.76
CA ASN A 16 11.07 -11.34 0.18
C ASN A 16 11.47 -9.94 0.66
N LEU A 17 11.35 -8.90 -0.16
CA LEU A 17 11.70 -7.53 0.23
C LEU A 17 10.69 -6.91 1.21
N VAL A 18 9.40 -7.17 1.01
CA VAL A 18 8.34 -6.70 1.91
C VAL A 18 8.48 -7.36 3.29
N TRP A 19 8.80 -8.65 3.34
CA TRP A 19 9.05 -9.38 4.58
C TRP A 19 10.40 -9.03 5.23
N GLN A 20 11.46 -8.77 4.47
CA GLN A 20 12.76 -8.35 5.01
C GLN A 20 12.71 -6.97 5.66
N CYS A 21 11.87 -6.04 5.18
CA CYS A 21 11.61 -4.78 5.86
C CYS A 21 10.77 -4.96 7.14
N PHE A 22 9.83 -5.91 7.15
CA PHE A 22 9.00 -6.22 8.33
C PHE A 22 9.81 -6.83 9.49
N MET A 23 10.81 -7.66 9.19
CA MET A 23 11.69 -8.29 10.19
C MET A 23 12.63 -7.31 10.91
N ARG A 24 12.87 -6.11 10.35
CA ARG A 24 13.73 -5.09 10.99
C ARG A 24 13.01 -4.30 12.09
N PHE A 25 11.71 -4.52 12.28
CA PHE A 25 10.87 -3.86 13.27
C PHE A 25 11.11 -4.36 14.72
N SER A 26 11.70 -5.54 14.91
CA SER A 26 12.02 -6.08 16.25
C SER A 26 13.40 -5.70 16.82
N LEU A 27 14.21 -4.89 16.11
CA LEU A 27 15.59 -4.61 16.51
C LEU A 27 15.86 -3.17 16.99
N TYR A 28 14.88 -2.27 16.91
CA TYR A 28 15.05 -0.88 17.36
C TYR A 28 14.10 -0.61 18.52
N GLY A 29 14.55 -1.02 19.71
CA GLY A 29 13.94 -0.63 20.98
C GLY A 29 14.10 0.86 21.26
N ASP A 30 13.12 1.39 21.97
CA ASP A 30 13.11 2.60 22.81
C ASP A 30 13.97 3.77 22.32
N VAL A 31 13.43 4.53 21.36
CA VAL A 31 13.88 5.88 21.04
C VAL A 31 12.79 6.85 21.46
N GLU A 32 13.11 7.78 22.37
CA GLU A 32 12.20 8.86 22.76
C GLU A 32 12.16 9.95 21.68
N PHE A 33 10.96 10.33 21.23
CA PHE A 33 10.72 11.30 20.15
C PHE A 33 9.95 12.55 20.63
N PRO A 34 10.03 13.68 19.91
CA PRO A 34 9.24 14.90 20.19
C PRO A 34 7.72 14.63 20.19
N SER A 35 6.96 15.37 21.01
CA SER A 35 5.54 15.13 21.33
C SER A 35 4.55 15.61 20.27
N ASP A 36 5.00 16.28 19.22
CA ASP A 36 4.20 17.00 18.22
C ASP A 36 4.03 16.25 16.88
N VAL A 37 4.57 15.03 16.78
CA VAL A 37 4.49 14.22 15.56
C VAL A 37 3.10 13.55 15.46
N VAL A 38 2.43 13.74 14.32
CA VAL A 38 1.07 13.25 13.95
C VAL A 38 0.80 11.77 14.28
N TRP A 39 1.84 10.96 14.41
CA TRP A 39 1.79 9.52 14.67
C TRP A 39 1.84 9.14 16.17
N LYS A 40 1.94 10.11 17.09
CA LYS A 40 2.20 9.88 18.52
C LYS A 40 0.95 9.94 19.43
N CYS A 41 -0.27 10.03 18.88
CA CYS A 41 -1.48 10.17 19.68
C CYS A 41 -1.88 8.90 20.47
N GLU A 42 -1.33 7.73 20.15
CA GLU A 42 -1.59 6.45 20.85
C GLU A 42 -0.31 5.58 20.85
N GLU A 43 -0.32 4.46 21.59
CA GLU A 43 0.78 3.48 21.62
C GLU A 43 1.02 2.93 20.20
N GLU A 44 2.17 3.29 19.60
CA GLU A 44 2.49 3.00 18.20
C GLU A 44 2.68 1.49 18.00
N ASN A 45 1.63 0.82 17.53
CA ASN A 45 1.68 -0.56 17.07
C ASN A 45 1.40 -0.66 15.56
N ILE A 46 1.64 -1.84 14.98
CA ILE A 46 1.48 -2.08 13.54
C ILE A 46 0.06 -1.73 13.05
N ASN A 47 -0.98 -2.01 13.83
CA ASN A 47 -2.35 -1.66 13.46
C ASN A 47 -2.59 -0.15 13.56
N HIS A 48 -2.03 0.53 14.57
CA HIS A 48 -2.07 1.99 14.64
C HIS A 48 -1.37 2.64 13.44
N LEU A 49 -0.14 2.23 13.14
CA LEU A 49 0.65 2.76 12.02
C LEU A 49 -0.06 2.62 10.66
N PHE A 50 -0.71 1.48 10.42
CA PHE A 50 -1.23 1.15 9.10
C PHE A 50 -2.74 1.32 8.93
N LEU A 51 -3.51 1.32 10.01
CA LEU A 51 -4.97 1.35 9.96
C LEU A 51 -5.59 2.41 10.86
N ASN A 52 -5.13 2.57 12.11
CA ASN A 52 -5.89 3.34 13.10
C ASN A 52 -5.43 4.81 13.25
N CYS A 53 -4.21 5.14 12.87
CA CYS A 53 -3.74 6.53 12.89
C CYS A 53 -4.64 7.41 12.01
N SER A 54 -4.93 8.62 12.48
CA SER A 54 -5.77 9.58 11.75
C SER A 54 -5.27 9.88 10.33
N PHE A 55 -3.94 9.95 10.14
CA PHE A 55 -3.34 10.12 8.82
C PHE A 55 -3.56 8.89 7.94
N ALA A 56 -3.30 7.70 8.48
CA ALA A 56 -3.51 6.43 7.76
C ALA A 56 -4.98 6.26 7.34
N LYS A 57 -5.93 6.50 8.25
CA LYS A 57 -7.38 6.46 7.98
C LYS A 57 -7.75 7.37 6.81
N LYS A 58 -7.30 8.63 6.83
CA LYS A 58 -7.57 9.61 5.76
C LYS A 58 -6.95 9.21 4.42
N VAL A 59 -5.74 8.66 4.41
CA VAL A 59 -5.13 8.13 3.19
C VAL A 59 -5.93 6.96 2.65
N TRP A 60 -6.36 6.02 3.49
CA TRP A 60 -7.22 4.92 3.08
C TRP A 60 -8.55 5.39 2.51
N GLU A 61 -9.22 6.33 3.19
CA GLU A 61 -10.48 6.92 2.73
C GLU A 61 -10.32 7.55 1.34
N ALA A 62 -9.27 8.33 1.12
CA ALA A 62 -9.01 8.99 -0.16
C ALA A 62 -8.59 8.00 -1.27
N VAL A 63 -7.77 6.99 -0.95
CA VAL A 63 -7.38 5.92 -1.90
C VAL A 63 -8.59 5.07 -2.29
N MET A 64 -9.53 4.86 -1.37
CA MET A 64 -10.71 4.01 -1.54
C MET A 64 -11.97 4.78 -1.91
N GLU A 65 -11.84 6.04 -2.29
CA GLU A 65 -12.96 6.88 -2.68
C GLU A 65 -13.83 6.21 -3.76
N GLY A 66 -15.15 6.23 -3.54
CA GLY A 66 -16.13 5.60 -4.42
C GLY A 66 -16.30 4.09 -4.23
N VAL A 67 -15.48 3.41 -3.42
CA VAL A 67 -15.65 1.98 -3.13
C VAL A 67 -16.73 1.77 -2.05
N THR A 68 -17.98 1.62 -2.49
CA THR A 68 -19.18 1.60 -1.62
C THR A 68 -19.25 0.44 -0.61
N ASN A 69 -18.41 -0.59 -0.74
CA ASN A 69 -18.58 -1.84 0.03
C ASN A 69 -17.39 -2.19 0.94
N ARG A 70 -16.36 -1.33 1.05
CA ARG A 70 -15.16 -1.62 1.87
C ARG A 70 -14.64 -0.46 2.71
N GLY A 71 -15.16 0.75 2.53
CA GLY A 71 -14.64 1.96 3.16
C GLY A 71 -15.06 2.20 4.62
N SER A 72 -15.94 1.38 5.20
CA SER A 72 -16.54 1.70 6.50
C SER A 72 -16.83 0.47 7.37
N SER A 73 -15.95 -0.55 7.38
CA SER A 73 -15.94 -1.45 8.53
C SER A 73 -14.95 -0.90 9.52
N ASN A 74 -15.42 -0.51 10.71
CA ASN A 74 -14.63 -0.07 11.84
C ASN A 74 -13.40 -0.98 12.02
N ASN A 75 -12.25 -0.55 11.49
CA ASN A 75 -11.00 -1.32 11.46
C ASN A 75 -10.32 -1.33 12.84
N GLU A 76 -10.95 -0.72 13.83
CA GLU A 76 -10.39 -0.44 15.15
C GLU A 76 -9.93 -1.71 15.88
N ASN A 77 -10.53 -2.87 15.55
CA ASN A 77 -10.20 -4.17 16.13
C ASN A 77 -9.63 -5.22 15.16
N ARG A 78 -9.40 -4.89 13.87
CA ARG A 78 -8.86 -5.88 12.92
C ARG A 78 -7.34 -5.80 12.84
N GLU A 79 -6.69 -6.95 12.97
CA GLU A 79 -5.28 -7.05 12.63
C GLU A 79 -5.08 -6.81 11.13
N ILE A 80 -4.04 -6.05 10.78
CA ILE A 80 -3.69 -5.80 9.37
C ILE A 80 -3.56 -7.08 8.55
N LYS A 81 -3.11 -8.19 9.17
CA LYS A 81 -3.01 -9.50 8.53
C LYS A 81 -4.36 -10.04 8.08
N GLU A 82 -5.38 -9.96 8.92
CA GLU A 82 -6.74 -10.42 8.60
C GLU A 82 -7.38 -9.52 7.55
N TRP A 83 -7.15 -8.22 7.66
CA TRP A 83 -7.64 -7.23 6.71
C TRP A 83 -7.06 -7.48 5.30
N LEU A 84 -5.75 -7.76 5.21
CA LEU A 84 -5.08 -8.14 3.96
C LEU A 84 -5.59 -9.48 3.40
N LYS A 85 -5.87 -10.48 4.25
CA LYS A 85 -6.45 -11.76 3.79
C LYS A 85 -7.81 -11.56 3.11
N GLY A 86 -8.62 -10.62 3.62
CA GLY A 86 -9.89 -10.21 3.00
C GLY A 86 -9.73 -9.34 1.74
N TRP A 87 -8.51 -8.93 1.41
CA TRP A 87 -8.21 -8.11 0.23
C TRP A 87 -8.15 -8.94 -1.05
N GLN A 88 -9.30 -9.47 -1.45
CA GLN A 88 -9.47 -10.22 -2.68
C GLN A 88 -10.58 -9.60 -3.52
N LYS A 89 -10.26 -9.23 -4.76
CA LYS A 89 -11.22 -8.89 -5.80
C LYS A 89 -10.56 -9.16 -7.15
N THR A 90 -11.28 -9.81 -8.03
CA THR A 90 -10.91 -9.97 -9.42
C THR A 90 -11.85 -9.11 -10.26
N ASN A 91 -11.29 -8.36 -11.20
CA ASN A 91 -12.05 -7.58 -12.18
C ASN A 91 -11.89 -8.24 -13.57
N SER A 92 -12.86 -8.03 -14.46
CA SER A 92 -12.75 -8.49 -15.86
C SER A 92 -11.56 -7.84 -16.58
N ASN A 93 -11.21 -6.60 -16.19
CA ASN A 93 -10.04 -5.90 -16.68
C ASN A 93 -8.78 -6.30 -15.88
N ARG A 94 -7.73 -6.75 -16.60
CA ARG A 94 -6.46 -7.20 -16.02
C ARG A 94 -5.67 -6.08 -15.34
N LEU A 95 -5.64 -4.88 -15.90
CA LEU A 95 -5.00 -3.72 -15.30
C LEU A 95 -5.70 -3.34 -13.99
N ARG A 96 -7.04 -3.25 -13.99
CA ARG A 96 -7.82 -2.96 -12.78
C ARG A 96 -7.61 -4.01 -11.69
N THR A 97 -7.52 -5.28 -12.07
CA THR A 97 -7.19 -6.37 -11.13
C THR A 97 -5.80 -6.19 -10.53
N ALA A 98 -4.79 -5.90 -11.36
CA ALA A 98 -3.42 -5.70 -10.88
C ALA A 98 -3.30 -4.48 -9.96
N VAL A 99 -3.89 -3.34 -10.35
CA VAL A 99 -3.95 -2.13 -9.51
C VAL A 99 -4.61 -2.44 -8.17
N TRP A 100 -5.76 -3.12 -8.18
CA TRP A 100 -6.48 -3.48 -6.96
C TRP A 100 -5.65 -4.37 -6.04
N GLN A 101 -4.99 -5.39 -6.59
CA GLN A 101 -4.13 -6.31 -5.82
C GLN A 101 -2.90 -5.61 -5.24
N LEU A 102 -2.33 -4.62 -5.94
CA LEU A 102 -1.17 -3.86 -5.47
C LEU A 102 -1.53 -2.77 -4.47
N THR A 103 -2.76 -2.26 -4.52
CA THR A 103 -3.24 -1.15 -3.68
C THR A 103 -2.88 -1.30 -2.20
N PRO A 104 -3.17 -2.43 -1.53
CA PRO A 104 -2.96 -2.46 -0.09
C PRO A 104 -1.48 -2.44 0.27
N TYR A 105 -0.65 -3.14 -0.49
CA TYR A 105 0.79 -3.14 -0.31
C TYR A 105 1.41 -1.76 -0.56
N ALA A 106 0.90 -1.03 -1.56
CA ALA A 106 1.37 0.30 -1.90
C ALA A 106 1.01 1.32 -0.81
N VAL A 107 -0.19 1.21 -0.21
CA VAL A 107 -0.58 2.03 0.94
C VAL A 107 0.32 1.74 2.14
N LEU A 108 0.49 0.47 2.52
CA LEU A 108 1.35 0.11 3.65
C LEU A 108 2.79 0.60 3.47
N TRP A 109 3.36 0.40 2.29
CA TRP A 109 4.70 0.89 1.96
C TRP A 109 4.80 2.41 2.05
N THR A 110 3.81 3.11 1.51
CA THR A 110 3.79 4.59 1.50
C THR A 110 3.64 5.16 2.90
N LEU A 111 2.73 4.61 3.73
CA LEU A 111 2.57 5.02 5.12
C LEU A 111 3.86 4.82 5.93
N TRP A 112 4.54 3.68 5.74
CA TRP A 112 5.83 3.42 6.36
C TRP A 112 6.90 4.44 5.93
N LYS A 113 6.98 4.74 4.62
CA LYS A 113 7.90 5.76 4.08
C LYS A 113 7.62 7.15 4.63
N ILE A 114 6.35 7.54 4.72
CA ILE A 114 5.92 8.83 5.26
C ILE A 114 6.30 8.94 6.73
N ARG A 115 5.96 7.95 7.55
CA ARG A 115 6.31 7.92 8.98
C ARG A 115 7.82 8.06 9.19
N ASN A 116 8.61 7.31 8.43
CA ASN A 116 10.07 7.41 8.52
C ASN A 116 10.62 8.76 8.04
N GLY A 117 10.04 9.34 6.99
CA GLY A 117 10.43 10.68 6.53
C GLY A 117 10.11 11.76 7.57
N ILE A 118 8.98 11.65 8.27
CA ILE A 118 8.62 12.57 9.35
C ILE A 118 9.59 12.44 10.52
N ILE A 119 9.92 11.22 10.92
CA ILE A 119 10.72 10.96 12.13
C ILE A 119 12.22 11.16 11.93
N PHE A 120 12.76 10.73 10.79
CA PHE A 120 14.21 10.73 10.56
C PHE A 120 14.68 11.88 9.66
N GLU A 121 13.77 12.51 8.91
CA GLU A 121 14.12 13.52 7.91
C GLU A 121 13.36 14.85 8.10
N ASP A 122 12.58 14.99 9.18
CA ASP A 122 11.74 16.17 9.49
C ASP A 122 10.84 16.61 8.32
N LYS A 123 10.39 15.63 7.52
CA LYS A 123 9.50 15.90 6.38
C LYS A 123 8.08 16.09 6.84
N ARG A 124 7.31 16.87 6.08
CA ARG A 124 5.87 17.01 6.23
C ARG A 124 5.18 16.46 5.01
N PHE A 125 4.03 15.84 5.22
CA PHE A 125 3.21 15.27 4.15
C PHE A 125 1.76 15.68 4.36
N SER A 126 1.12 16.12 3.29
CA SER A 126 -0.32 16.24 3.17
C SER A 126 -0.96 14.89 2.83
N ILE A 127 -2.29 14.79 3.00
CA ILE A 127 -3.04 13.61 2.58
C ILE A 127 -2.93 13.41 1.06
N ASP A 128 -3.01 14.49 0.28
CA ASP A 128 -2.92 14.45 -1.18
C ASP A 128 -1.56 13.94 -1.67
N GLU A 129 -0.47 14.36 -1.03
CA GLU A 129 0.87 13.82 -1.30
C GLU A 129 0.94 12.32 -0.98
N GLY A 130 0.36 11.90 0.15
CA GLY A 130 0.27 10.49 0.51
C GLY A 130 -0.48 9.67 -0.55
N VAL A 131 -1.62 10.16 -1.01
CA VAL A 131 -2.43 9.51 -2.06
C VAL A 131 -1.66 9.45 -3.39
N LEU A 132 -0.99 10.54 -3.78
CA LEU A 132 -0.18 10.58 -5.00
C LEU A 132 0.99 9.60 -4.94
N LEU A 133 1.66 9.49 -3.78
CA LEU A 133 2.72 8.51 -3.56
C LEU A 133 2.22 7.07 -3.68
N VAL A 134 1.02 6.77 -3.15
CA VAL A 134 0.38 5.45 -3.33
C VAL A 134 0.16 5.15 -4.80
N LYS A 135 -0.49 6.07 -5.54
CA LYS A 135 -0.77 5.88 -6.97
C LYS A 135 0.53 5.72 -7.79
N SER A 136 1.54 6.52 -7.47
CA SER A 136 2.87 6.45 -8.09
C SER A 136 3.58 5.12 -7.80
N CYS A 137 3.47 4.62 -6.56
CA CYS A 137 4.03 3.35 -6.13
C CYS A 137 3.39 2.17 -6.88
N ILE A 138 2.05 2.15 -6.99
CA ILE A 138 1.33 1.16 -7.78
C ILE A 138 1.79 1.20 -9.23
N TRP A 139 1.84 2.39 -9.83
CA TRP A 139 2.27 2.55 -11.21
C TRP A 139 3.70 2.04 -11.45
N TYR A 140 4.61 2.38 -10.54
CA TYR A 140 5.99 1.90 -10.58
C TYR A 140 6.05 0.37 -10.47
N TRP A 141 5.26 -0.25 -9.60
CA TRP A 141 5.20 -1.71 -9.47
C TRP A 141 4.51 -2.43 -10.64
N LEU A 142 3.81 -1.70 -11.50
CA LEU A 142 3.31 -2.22 -12.78
C LEU A 142 4.39 -2.20 -13.89
N LEU A 143 5.57 -1.63 -13.66
CA LEU A 143 6.68 -1.67 -14.63
C LEU A 143 7.05 -3.11 -14.98
N GLY A 144 7.26 -3.37 -16.28
CA GLY A 144 7.61 -4.69 -16.78
C GLY A 144 6.47 -5.71 -16.80
N LYS A 145 5.26 -5.38 -16.32
CA LYS A 145 4.08 -6.24 -16.45
C LYS A 145 3.35 -5.92 -17.77
N GLU A 146 2.99 -6.95 -18.54
CA GLU A 146 2.28 -6.80 -19.84
C GLU A 146 0.98 -5.98 -19.72
N VAL A 147 0.32 -6.04 -18.56
CA VAL A 147 -0.92 -5.29 -18.26
C VAL A 147 -0.76 -3.78 -18.34
N ARG A 148 0.48 -3.26 -18.30
CA ARG A 148 0.76 -1.82 -18.42
C ARG A 148 0.89 -1.35 -19.88
N LYS A 149 1.16 -2.25 -20.83
CA LYS A 149 1.40 -1.84 -22.23
C LYS A 149 0.19 -1.09 -22.78
N GLY A 150 0.45 0.08 -23.36
CA GLY A 150 -0.60 0.95 -23.92
C GLY A 150 -1.30 1.87 -22.92
N HIS A 151 -0.92 1.84 -21.63
CA HIS A 151 -1.45 2.73 -20.61
C HIS A 151 -0.43 3.79 -20.16
N GLN A 152 -0.92 4.99 -19.90
CA GLN A 152 -0.13 6.09 -19.33
C GLN A 152 -0.40 6.27 -17.83
N PHE A 153 0.54 6.93 -17.15
CA PHE A 153 0.38 7.23 -15.72
C PHE A 153 -0.81 8.15 -15.46
N SER A 154 -0.99 9.16 -16.30
CA SER A 154 -2.11 10.10 -16.23
C SER A 154 -3.45 9.38 -16.26
N GLU A 155 -3.60 8.36 -17.11
CA GLU A 155 -4.83 7.55 -17.17
C GLU A 155 -5.18 6.91 -15.83
N LEU A 156 -4.18 6.46 -15.06
CA LEU A 156 -4.39 5.90 -13.72
C LEU A 156 -4.81 6.98 -12.71
N ILE A 157 -4.17 8.15 -12.77
CA ILE A 157 -4.45 9.25 -11.85
C ILE A 157 -5.84 9.83 -12.10
N ASP A 158 -6.13 10.15 -13.36
CA ASP A 158 -7.35 10.85 -13.78
C ASP A 158 -8.59 9.97 -13.67
N ASN A 159 -8.43 8.65 -13.87
CA ASN A 159 -9.54 7.69 -13.81
C ASN A 159 -9.49 6.80 -12.56
N TRP A 160 -8.79 7.24 -11.51
CA TRP A 160 -8.54 6.43 -10.30
C TRP A 160 -9.79 5.74 -9.76
N VAL A 161 -10.88 6.50 -9.58
CA VAL A 161 -12.16 5.99 -9.05
C VAL A 161 -12.70 4.86 -9.94
N SER A 162 -12.71 5.01 -11.27
CA SER A 162 -13.17 3.95 -12.18
C SER A 162 -12.28 2.70 -12.09
N VAL A 163 -10.98 2.89 -11.91
CA VAL A 163 -10.02 1.79 -11.78
C VAL A 163 -10.25 0.98 -10.51
N VAL A 164 -10.46 1.64 -9.36
CA VAL A 164 -10.63 0.94 -8.06
C VAL A 164 -12.06 0.44 -7.80
N THR A 165 -13.08 1.16 -8.27
CA THR A 165 -14.48 0.73 -8.10
C THR A 165 -14.83 -0.40 -9.08
N GLY A 166 -14.22 -0.39 -10.28
CA GLY A 166 -14.58 -1.28 -11.36
C GLY A 166 -15.83 -0.85 -12.12
N VAL A 167 -16.44 0.28 -11.76
CA VAL A 167 -17.57 0.89 -12.47
C VAL A 167 -17.01 1.73 -13.61
N GLY A 168 -17.46 1.44 -14.83
CA GLY A 168 -17.14 2.16 -16.05
C GLY A 168 -18.33 2.10 -16.99
#